data_AF-A0A0G4PMH5-F1
#
_entry.id   AF-A0A0G4PMH5-F1
#
_cell.length_a   1.000
_cell.length_b   1.000
_cell.length_c   1.000
_cell.angle_alpha   90.00
_cell.angle_beta   90.00
_cell.angle_gamma   90.00
#
_symmetry.space_group_name_H-M   'P 1'
#
loop_
_entity.id
_entity.type
_entity.pdbx_description
1 polymer ?
#
loop_
_entity_poly.entity_id
_entity_poly.type
_entity_poly.pdbx_seq_one_letter_code
_entity_poly.pdbx_strand_id
1 'polypeptide(L)'
;MLETLPSEILMLIADWLPVTTLRVLSRASSRLYAVLVPRIYRTVSFCAASEWALNVLDVDPFFRHLGPSRAADYLQHTVTTLINSFCY
;
A
#
# COMPACT_ATOMS: atom_id res chain seq x y z
N MET A 1 -21.86 -8.39 6.67
CA MET A 1 -22.32 -8.96 5.38
C MET A 1 -21.20 -9.06 4.34
N LEU A 2 -20.38 -8.01 4.13
CA LEU A 2 -19.17 -8.16 3.28
C LEU A 2 -18.09 -9.04 3.94
N GLU A 3 -17.98 -9.00 5.27
CA GLU A 3 -17.00 -9.80 6.03
C GLU A 3 -17.24 -11.30 6.03
N THR A 4 -18.40 -11.77 5.57
CA THR A 4 -18.71 -13.20 5.44
C THR A 4 -18.38 -13.72 4.05
N LEU A 5 -18.09 -12.84 3.09
CA LEU A 5 -17.71 -13.25 1.74
C LEU A 5 -16.26 -13.76 1.69
N PRO A 6 -15.95 -14.75 0.85
CA PRO A 6 -14.59 -15.17 0.57
C PRO A 6 -13.71 -14.02 0.06
N SER A 7 -12.40 -14.09 0.32
CA SER A 7 -11.43 -13.08 -0.11
C SER A 7 -11.45 -12.84 -1.62
N GLU A 8 -11.67 -13.90 -2.39
CA GLU A 8 -11.66 -13.90 -3.85
C GLU A 8 -12.82 -13.05 -4.38
N ILE A 9 -14.01 -13.20 -3.78
CA ILE A 9 -15.20 -12.43 -4.13
C ILE A 9 -15.00 -10.96 -3.74
N LEU A 10 -14.41 -10.69 -2.57
CA LEU A 10 -14.08 -9.33 -2.15
C LEU A 10 -13.09 -8.66 -3.10
N MET A 11 -12.10 -9.40 -3.61
CA MET A 11 -11.16 -8.89 -4.60
C MET A 11 -11.84 -8.61 -5.94
N LEU A 12 -12.72 -9.51 -6.40
CA LEU A 12 -13.48 -9.28 -7.63
C LEU A 12 -14.34 -8.02 -7.53
N ILE A 13 -15.05 -7.83 -6.40
CA ILE A 13 -15.81 -6.60 -6.15
C ILE A 13 -14.89 -5.38 -6.15
N ALA A 14 -13.70 -5.51 -5.57
CA ALA A 14 -12.76 -4.40 -5.47
C ALA A 14 -12.32 -3.87 -6.84
N ASP A 15 -12.22 -4.74 -7.84
CA ASP A 15 -11.84 -4.37 -9.21
C ASP A 15 -12.88 -3.46 -9.91
N TRP A 16 -14.13 -3.45 -9.45
CA TRP A 16 -15.21 -2.62 -10.03
C TRP A 16 -15.44 -1.31 -9.29
N LEU A 17 -14.79 -1.09 -8.15
CA LEU A 17 -15.06 0.06 -7.29
C LEU A 17 -13.99 1.14 -7.44
N PRO A 18 -14.38 2.43 -7.37
CA PRO A 18 -13.42 3.52 -7.28
C PRO A 18 -12.53 3.38 -6.04
N VAL A 19 -11.25 3.75 -6.17
CA VAL A 19 -10.27 3.70 -5.06
C VAL A 19 -10.76 4.45 -3.81
N THR A 20 -11.52 5.55 -3.98
CA THR A 20 -12.12 6.29 -2.86
C THR A 20 -13.10 5.44 -2.06
N THR A 21 -13.91 4.63 -2.73
CA THR A 21 -14.86 3.71 -2.09
C THR A 21 -14.13 2.56 -1.40
N LEU A 22 -13.10 2.01 -2.04
CA LEU A 22 -12.26 0.96 -1.44
C LEU A 22 -11.63 1.41 -0.11
N ARG A 23 -11.16 2.66 -0.04
CA ARG A 23 -10.61 3.25 1.20
C ARG A 23 -11.61 3.37 2.32
N VAL A 24 -12.86 3.71 2.01
CA VAL A 24 -13.92 3.77 3.03
C VAL A 24 -14.21 2.36 3.54
N LEU A 25 -14.30 1.38 2.63
CA LEU A 25 -14.51 -0.02 2.98
C LEU A 25 -13.36 -0.61 3.78
N SER A 26 -12.11 -0.26 3.48
CA SER A 26 -10.94 -0.76 4.20
C SER A 26 -10.90 -0.28 5.66
N ARG A 27 -11.61 0.81 6.00
CA ARG A 27 -11.71 1.30 7.38
C ARG A 27 -12.83 0.63 8.18
N ALA A 28 -13.72 -0.11 7.52
CA ALA A 28 -14.83 -0.77 8.18
C ALA A 28 -14.36 -1.94 9.04
N SER A 29 -13.30 -2.66 8.62
CA SER A 29 -12.70 -3.71 9.45
C SER A 29 -11.29 -4.12 9.05
N SER A 30 -10.59 -4.79 9.97
CA SER A 30 -9.24 -5.32 9.76
C SER A 30 -9.16 -6.35 8.64
N ARG A 31 -10.20 -7.17 8.46
CA ARG A 31 -10.27 -8.15 7.37
C ARG A 31 -10.38 -7.45 6.01
N LEU A 32 -11.29 -6.49 5.90
CA LEU A 32 -11.44 -5.70 4.67
C LEU A 32 -10.19 -4.86 4.39
N TYR A 33 -9.56 -4.32 5.44
CA TYR A 33 -8.25 -3.67 5.33
C TYR A 33 -7.22 -4.60 4.67
N ALA A 34 -7.01 -5.80 5.22
CA ALA A 34 -6.00 -6.73 4.71
C ALA A 34 -6.24 -7.12 3.25
N VAL A 35 -7.50 -7.30 2.83
CA VAL A 35 -7.85 -7.69 1.46
C VAL A 35 -7.75 -6.51 0.47
N LEU A 36 -8.16 -5.30 0.88
CA LEU A 36 -8.28 -4.16 -0.02
C LEU A 36 -7.02 -3.29 -0.12
N VAL A 37 -6.17 -3.29 0.92
CA VAL A 37 -4.93 -2.48 0.95
C VAL A 37 -4.04 -2.71 -0.27
N PRO A 38 -3.78 -3.94 -0.75
CA PRO A 38 -2.96 -4.16 -1.95
C PRO A 38 -3.52 -3.55 -3.24
N ARG A 39 -4.82 -3.25 -3.28
CA ARG A 39 -5.50 -2.62 -4.42
C ARG A 39 -5.57 -1.10 -4.28
N ILE A 40 -5.56 -0.59 -3.05
CA ILE A 40 -5.59 0.84 -2.74
C ILE A 40 -4.20 1.45 -2.82
N TYR A 41 -3.20 0.71 -2.35
CA TYR A 41 -1.81 1.17 -2.24
C TYR A 41 -0.92 0.29 -3.10
N ARG A 42 0.04 0.91 -3.78
CA ARG A 42 1.17 0.20 -4.40
C ARG A 42 2.31 0.18 -3.39
N THR A 43 2.77 -1.01 -3.04
CA THR A 43 3.96 -1.18 -2.21
C THR A 43 5.19 -1.20 -3.12
N VAL A 44 6.21 -0.42 -2.76
CA VAL A 44 7.55 -0.50 -3.35
C VAL A 44 8.50 -0.93 -2.25
N SER A 45 9.27 -1.97 -2.52
CA SER A 45 10.27 -2.49 -1.59
C SER A 45 11.65 -2.07 -2.03
N PHE A 46 12.44 -1.52 -1.11
CA PHE A 46 13.83 -1.15 -1.34
C PHE A 46 14.71 -2.05 -0.43
N CYS A 47 15.68 -2.77 -1.00
CA CYS A 47 16.79 -3.31 -0.22
C CYS A 47 17.96 -2.32 -0.32
N ALA A 48 18.60 -2.05 0.81
CA ALA A 48 19.82 -1.28 0.86
C ALA A 48 20.84 -2.02 1.71
N ALA A 49 22.13 -1.78 1.45
CA ALA A 49 23.23 -2.44 2.16
C ALA A 49 23.31 -2.05 3.65
N SER A 50 22.64 -0.96 4.07
CA SER A 50 22.61 -0.51 5.45
C SER A 50 21.35 0.29 5.75
N GLU A 51 21.02 0.40 7.03
CA GLU A 51 19.92 1.25 7.52
C GLU A 51 20.13 2.73 7.16
N TRP A 52 21.38 3.20 7.18
CA TRP A 52 21.74 4.55 6.75
C TRP A 52 21.37 4.83 5.29
N ALA A 53 21.56 3.85 4.40
CA ALA A 53 21.20 3.98 3.00
C ALA A 53 19.67 4.03 2.77
N LEU A 54 18.87 3.42 3.66
CA LEU A 54 17.41 3.59 3.66
C LEU A 54 17.00 4.98 4.15
N ASN A 55 17.67 5.53 5.16
CA ASN A 55 17.33 6.84 5.71
C ASN A 55 17.62 8.01 4.75
N VAL A 56 18.59 7.84 3.84
CA VAL A 56 18.94 8.85 2.83
C VAL A 56 18.16 8.62 1.52
N LEU A 57 17.37 7.55 1.42
CA LEU A 57 16.58 7.25 0.23
C LEU A 57 15.45 8.26 0.07
N ASP A 58 15.65 9.23 -0.83
CA ASP A 58 14.58 10.11 -1.28
C ASP A 58 13.65 9.35 -2.23
N VAL A 59 12.46 9.01 -1.74
CA VAL A 59 11.44 8.30 -2.50
C VAL A 59 10.54 9.24 -3.30
N ASP A 60 10.57 10.55 -3.03
CA ASP A 60 9.72 11.53 -3.70
C ASP A 60 9.91 11.55 -5.23
N PRO A 61 11.14 11.47 -5.78
CA PRO A 61 11.37 11.38 -7.22
C PRO A 61 10.68 10.17 -7.86
N PHE A 62 10.58 9.03 -7.18
CA PHE A 62 9.90 7.84 -7.70
C PHE A 62 8.40 8.09 -7.87
N PHE A 63 7.79 8.81 -6.93
CA PHE A 63 6.37 9.11 -6.96
C PHE A 63 6.01 10.28 -7.89
N ARG A 64 6.95 11.20 -8.15
CA ARG A 64 6.75 12.31 -9.12
C ARG A 64 6.44 11.85 -10.53
N HIS A 65 7.01 10.73 -10.97
CA HIS A 65 6.79 10.18 -12.32
C HIS A 65 5.44 9.47 -12.49
N LEU A 66 4.71 9.21 -11.39
CA LEU A 66 3.40 8.57 -11.41
C LEU A 66 2.24 9.56 -11.68
N GLY A 67 2.57 10.81 -12.04
CA GLY A 67 1.64 11.88 -12.40
C GLY A 67 1.02 12.60 -11.19
N PRO A 68 0.28 13.70 -11.39
CA PRO A 68 -0.36 14.49 -10.32
C PRO A 68 -1.52 13.75 -9.61
N SER A 69 -1.62 12.44 -9.79
CA SER A 69 -2.69 11.59 -9.29
C SER A 69 -2.53 11.36 -7.79
N ARG A 70 -3.10 12.26 -6.97
CA ARG A 70 -3.55 11.98 -5.59
C ARG A 70 -2.48 11.48 -4.60
N ALA A 71 -1.21 11.47 -4.97
CA ALA A 71 -0.11 11.05 -4.12
C ALA A 71 0.15 12.05 -2.98
N ALA A 72 -0.02 13.35 -3.27
CA ALA A 72 0.26 14.45 -2.36
C ALA A 72 -0.63 14.49 -1.10
N ASP A 73 -1.88 14.01 -1.19
CA ASP A 73 -2.82 14.10 -0.06
C ASP A 73 -2.88 12.80 0.79
N TYR A 74 -2.28 11.70 0.31
CA TYR A 74 -2.59 10.37 0.84
C TYR A 74 -1.39 9.41 1.01
N LEU A 75 -0.18 9.79 0.60
CA LEU A 75 1.05 9.07 0.98
C LEU A 75 1.41 9.42 2.42
N GLN A 76 0.78 8.74 3.38
CA GLN A 76 1.48 8.48 4.64
C GLN A 76 2.56 7.45 4.31
N HIS A 77 3.79 7.93 4.16
CA HIS A 77 4.95 7.07 3.97
C HIS A 77 5.15 6.24 5.24
N THR A 78 4.55 5.05 5.29
CA THR A 78 4.85 4.09 6.36
C THR A 78 6.10 3.33 5.98
N VAL A 79 7.26 3.87 6.39
CA VAL A 79 8.52 3.13 6.28
C VAL A 79 8.44 1.95 7.24
N THR A 80 8.29 0.74 6.70
CA THR A 80 8.36 -0.49 7.48
C THR A 80 9.74 -1.09 7.26
N THR A 81 10.65 -0.88 8.20
CA THR A 81 11.96 -1.51 8.20
C THR A 81 11.81 -2.97 8.64
N LEU A 82 11.76 -3.89 7.69
CA LEU A 82 12.02 -5.30 7.99
C LEU A 82 13.54 -5.46 8.05
N ILE A 83 14.09 -5.53 9.26
CA ILE A 83 15.48 -5.93 9.49
C ILE A 83 15.56 -7.43 9.17
N ASN A 84 15.62 -7.77 7.89
CA ASN A 84 16.01 -9.10 7.46
C ASN A 84 17.53 -9.09 7.32
N SER A 85 18.19 -9.86 8.17
CA SER A 85 19.64 -10.08 8.27
C SER A 85 20.27 -10.77 7.04
N PHE A 86 19.62 -10.70 5.88
CA PHE A 86 20.03 -11.40 4.67
C PHE A 86 19.71 -10.55 3.42
N CYS A 87 20.47 -9.49 3.18
CA CYS A 87 20.80 -9.09 1.81
C CYS A 87 22.28 -9.49 1.63
N TYR A 88 22.52 -10.63 0.96
CA TYR A 88 23.83 -11.05 0.45
C TYR A 88 23.96 -10.62 -1.01
#